data_AF-A0A963R346-F1
#
_entry.id   AF-A0A963R346-F1
#
_cell.length_a   1.000
_cell.length_b   1.000
_cell.length_c   1.000
_cell.angle_alpha   90.00
_cell.angle_beta   90.00
_cell.angle_gamma   90.00
#
_symmetry.space_group_name_H-M   'P 1'
#
loop_
_entity.id
_entity.type
_entity.pdbx_description
1 polymer ?
#
loop_
_entity_poly.entity_id
_entity_poly.type
_entity_poly.pdbx_seq_one_letter_code
_entity_poly.pdbx_strand_id
1 'polypeptide(L)' 'MRRVLALALMLAPGLAVAESLRVATFDTELARKGPGLLLRDISSGKDAQVAAVVAVIAAVRPDVLVLQGIDWDFDG' A
#
# COMPACT_ATOMS: atom_id res chain seq x y z
N MET A 1 -32.23 -39.37 -9.57
CA MET A 1 -31.78 -38.47 -8.48
C MET A 1 -30.26 -38.28 -8.46
N ARG A 2 -29.43 -39.33 -8.33
CA ARG A 2 -27.96 -39.21 -8.30
C ARG A 2 -27.32 -38.48 -9.49
N ARG A 3 -27.82 -38.69 -10.72
CA ARG A 3 -27.29 -38.02 -11.93
C ARG A 3 -27.65 -36.53 -12.00
N VAL A 4 -28.80 -36.14 -11.48
CA VAL A 4 -29.23 -34.73 -11.36
C VAL A 4 -28.37 -34.01 -10.31
N LEU A 5 -28.07 -34.69 -9.20
CA LEU A 5 -27.18 -34.19 -8.16
C LEU A 5 -25.74 -34.00 -8.66
N ALA A 6 -25.22 -34.94 -9.46
CA ALA A 6 -23.89 -34.84 -10.06
C ALA A 6 -23.79 -33.69 -11.08
N LEU A 7 -24.83 -33.48 -11.89
CA LEU A 7 -24.88 -32.38 -12.84
C LEU A 7 -25.00 -31.02 -12.14
N ALA A 8 -25.78 -30.94 -11.06
CA ALA A 8 -25.91 -29.74 -10.23
C ALA A 8 -24.59 -29.37 -9.51
N LEU A 9 -23.78 -30.37 -9.13
CA LEU A 9 -22.47 -30.15 -8.51
C LEU A 9 -21.39 -29.71 -9.52
N MET A 10 -21.51 -30.12 -10.79
CA MET A 10 -20.62 -29.66 -11.88
C MET A 10 -20.98 -28.27 -12.40
N LEU A 11 -22.24 -27.82 -12.21
CA LEU A 11 -22.72 -26.50 -12.62
C LEU A 11 -22.62 -25.42 -11.53
N ALA A 12 -22.01 -25.72 -10.38
CA ALA A 12 -21.64 -24.72 -9.40
C ALA A 12 -20.19 -24.29 -9.68
N PRO A 13 -19.91 -23.36 -10.62
CA PRO A 13 -18.67 -22.63 -10.52
C PRO A 13 -18.76 -21.95 -9.16
N GLY A 14 -17.95 -22.40 -8.20
CA GLY A 14 -17.70 -21.60 -7.01
C GLY A 14 -17.37 -20.22 -7.53
N LEU A 15 -18.15 -19.22 -7.12
CA LEU A 15 -17.86 -17.82 -7.40
C LEU A 15 -16.54 -17.53 -6.68
N ALA A 16 -15.42 -17.90 -7.29
CA ALA A 16 -14.09 -17.55 -6.86
C ALA A 16 -13.92 -16.08 -7.22
N VAL A 17 -14.53 -15.22 -6.42
CA VAL A 17 -14.32 -13.78 -6.49
C VAL A 17 -12.92 -13.55 -5.95
N ALA A 18 -11.97 -13.30 -6.85
CA ALA A 18 -10.65 -12.86 -6.44
C ALA A 18 -10.79 -11.54 -5.67
N GLU A 19 -10.16 -11.45 -4.51
CA GLU A 19 -10.11 -10.20 -3.77
C GLU A 19 -9.40 -9.13 -4.61
N SER A 20 -9.88 -7.89 -4.53
CA SER A 20 -9.24 -6.78 -5.22
C SER A 20 -7.98 -6.37 -4.47
N LEU A 21 -6.84 -6.34 -5.15
CA LEU A 21 -5.56 -5.87 -4.63
C LEU A 21 -5.25 -4.48 -5.19
N ARG A 22 -5.02 -3.50 -4.31
CA ARG A 22 -4.63 -2.13 -4.68
C ARG A 22 -3.13 -1.97 -4.55
N VAL A 23 -2.47 -1.75 -5.68
CA VAL A 23 -1.04 -1.48 -5.75
C VAL A 23 -0.83 -0.02 -6.13
N ALA A 24 -0.01 0.71 -5.38
CA ALA A 24 0.32 2.09 -5.65
C ALA A 24 1.83 2.32 -5.69
N THR A 25 2.26 3.23 -6.56
CA THR A 25 3.59 3.83 -6.54
C THR A 25 3.45 5.32 -6.27
N PHE A 26 4.29 5.87 -5.42
CA PHE A 26 4.21 7.28 -5.05
C PHE A 26 5.60 7.87 -4.83
N ASP A 27 5.96 8.86 -5.65
CA ASP A 27 7.08 9.75 -5.35
C ASP A 27 6.63 10.79 -4.33
N THR A 28 7.24 10.71 -3.15
CA THR A 28 6.85 11.53 -1.99
C THR A 28 7.53 12.89 -1.98
N GLU A 29 8.60 13.06 -2.78
CA GLU A 29 9.47 14.25 -2.74
C GLU A 29 9.94 14.61 -1.31
N LEU A 30 10.06 13.61 -0.43
CA LEU A 30 10.44 13.79 0.98
C LEU A 30 11.96 13.82 1.20
N ALA A 31 12.75 13.42 0.20
CA ALA A 31 14.20 13.33 0.30
C ALA A 31 14.80 14.62 0.87
N ARG A 32 15.71 14.48 1.83
CA ARG A 32 16.41 15.60 2.45
C ARG A 32 17.86 15.64 2.00
N LYS A 33 18.52 16.78 2.26
CA LYS A 33 19.91 17.03 1.83
C LYS A 33 20.95 16.22 2.60
N GLY A 34 20.57 15.55 3.68
CA GLY A 34 21.51 14.84 4.54
C GLY A 34 20.84 13.72 5.32
N PRO A 35 21.64 12.74 5.77
CA PRO A 35 21.15 11.56 6.47
C PRO A 35 20.46 11.95 7.79
N GLY A 36 19.45 11.18 8.17
CA GLY A 36 18.68 11.28 9.40
C GLY A 36 17.72 12.46 9.46
N LEU A 37 17.72 13.37 8.47
CA LEU A 37 16.84 14.53 8.47
C LEU A 37 15.38 14.14 8.25
N LEU A 38 15.10 13.25 7.29
CA LEU A 38 13.73 12.76 7.10
C LEU A 38 13.26 11.97 8.32
N LEU A 39 14.11 11.11 8.90
CA LEU A 39 13.78 10.37 10.12
C LEU A 39 13.45 11.31 11.28
N ARG A 40 14.23 12.38 11.46
CA ARG A 40 13.94 13.44 12.45
C ARG A 40 12.58 14.09 12.18
N ASP A 41 12.31 14.45 10.93
CA ASP A 41 11.08 15.16 10.54
C ASP A 41 9.85 14.26 10.76
N ILE A 42 9.93 12.97 10.40
CA ILE A 42 8.92 11.93 10.68
C ILE A 42 8.73 11.77 12.20
N SER A 43 9.81 11.56 12.94
CA SER A 43 9.77 11.31 14.38
C SER A 43 9.26 12.50 15.17
N SER A 44 9.47 13.72 14.66
CA SER A 44 8.95 14.94 15.29
C SER A 44 7.43 15.03 15.28
N GLY A 45 6.77 14.40 14.30
CA GLY A 45 5.33 14.50 14.06
C GLY A 45 4.83 15.91 13.68
N LYS A 46 5.72 16.83 13.32
CA LYS A 46 5.41 18.26 13.10
C LYS A 46 5.64 18.73 11.66
N ASP A 47 6.29 17.93 10.83
CA ASP A 47 6.55 18.29 9.44
C ASP A 47 5.24 18.21 8.62
N ALA A 48 4.85 19.35 8.04
CA ALA A 48 3.60 19.46 7.29
C ALA A 48 3.61 18.70 5.96
N GLN A 49 4.78 18.52 5.34
CA GLN A 49 4.91 17.75 4.10
C GLN A 49 4.76 16.26 4.38
N VAL A 50 5.39 15.77 5.46
CA VAL A 50 5.19 14.39 5.95
C VAL A 50 3.72 14.14 6.25
N ALA A 51 3.05 15.05 6.96
CA ALA A 51 1.63 14.93 7.27
C ALA A 51 0.76 14.87 5.99
N ALA A 52 1.09 15.67 4.97
CA ALA A 52 0.38 15.65 3.70
C ALA A 52 0.57 14.33 2.93
N VAL A 53 1.80 13.81 2.86
CA VAL A 53 2.08 12.50 2.24
C VAL A 53 1.32 11.38 2.94
N VAL A 54 1.32 11.37 4.28
CA VAL A 54 0.55 10.40 5.08
C VAL A 54 -0.95 10.51 4.78
N ALA A 55 -1.50 11.71 4.67
CA ALA A 55 -2.90 11.91 4.35
C ALA A 55 -3.28 11.34 2.97
N VAL A 56 -2.41 11.48 1.96
CA VAL A 56 -2.62 10.87 0.63
C VAL A 56 -2.62 9.34 0.72
N ILE A 57 -1.62 8.75 1.39
CA ILE A 57 -1.53 7.30 1.58
C ILE A 57 -2.77 6.77 2.32
N ALA A 58 -3.20 7.46 3.38
CA ALA A 58 -4.37 7.10 4.16
C ALA A 58 -5.69 7.24 3.39
N ALA A 59 -5.78 8.16 2.44
CA ALA A 59 -6.95 8.29 1.57
C ALA A 59 -7.02 7.17 0.52
N VAL A 60 -5.89 6.83 -0.11
CA VAL A 60 -5.81 5.78 -1.15
C VAL A 60 -5.95 4.38 -0.53
N ARG A 61 -5.40 4.19 0.68
CA ARG A 61 -5.32 2.92 1.43
C ARG A 61 -4.79 1.76 0.57
N PRO A 62 -3.64 1.86 -0.10
CA PRO A 62 -3.11 0.76 -0.90
C PRO A 62 -2.81 -0.47 -0.03
N ASP A 63 -2.92 -1.66 -0.62
CA ASP A 63 -2.53 -2.91 0.01
C ASP A 63 -1.02 -3.17 -0.17
N VAL A 64 -0.46 -2.70 -1.29
CA VAL A 64 0.98 -2.65 -1.56
C VAL A 64 1.37 -1.25 -2.00
N LEU A 65 2.35 -0.65 -1.34
CA LEU A 65 2.84 0.70 -1.63
C LEU A 65 4.35 0.68 -1.88
N VAL A 66 4.75 1.19 -3.05
CA VAL A 66 6.15 1.45 -3.40
C VAL A 66 6.41 2.94 -3.30
N LEU A 67 7.33 3.35 -2.43
CA LEU A 67 7.68 4.76 -2.23
C LEU A 67 8.96 5.14 -2.98
N GLN A 68 8.96 6.33 -3.58
CA GLN A 68 10.15 7.01 -4.11
C GLN A 68 10.35 8.34 -3.39
N GLY A 69 11.51 8.97 -3.60
CA GLY A 69 11.84 10.22 -2.95
C GLY A 69 12.04 10.08 -1.44
N ILE A 70 12.44 8.89 -0.97
CA ILE A 70 12.86 8.63 0.41
C ILE A 70 14.38 8.65 0.44
N ASP A 71 14.97 9.37 1.40
CA ASP A 71 16.41 9.40 1.58
C ASP A 71 16.91 8.10 2.23
N TRP A 72 18.22 7.88 2.16
CA TRP A 72 18.87 6.70 2.70
C TRP A 72 19.80 7.11 3.84
N ASP A 73 19.62 6.47 4.99
CA ASP A 73 20.46 6.65 6.16
C ASP A 73 21.65 5.67 6.08
N PHE A 74 22.86 6.22 5.84
CA PHE A 74 24.08 5.44 5.62
C PHE A 74 24.53 4.62 6.85
N ASP A 75 24.13 5.00 8.07
CA ASP A 75 24.62 4.40 9.32
C ASP A 75 23.55 3.94 10.34
N GLY A 76 22.26 4.23 10.12
CA GLY A 76 21.17 3.84 11.03
C GLY A 76 20.98 4.73 12.26
#